data_AF-A0A5M7C3R8-F1
#
_entry.id   AF-A0A5M7C3R8-F1
#
_cell.length_a   1.000
_cell.length_b   1.000
_cell.length_c   1.000
_cell.angle_alpha   90.00
_cell.angle_beta   90.00
_cell.angle_gamma   90.00
#
_symmetry.space_group_name_H-M   'P 1'
#
loop_
_entity.id
_entity.type
_entity.pdbx_description
1 polymer ?
#
loop_
_entity_poly.entity_id
_entity_poly.type
_entity_poly.pdbx_seq_one_letter_code
_entity_poly.pdbx_strand_id
1 'polypeptide(L)'
;MTSAGHSESTPSQAGRHAPPRRSGTRRGEESGEQGYSAEVAWQVGEATVALGERLRDPSVPHDVPEIERVMRGFSLTVEGMSAGVGGVTEWLRAAGHVGPLSGHASVMAERLSHIGKELTRLAEAIEKAQKRAS
;
A
#
# COMPACT_ATOMS: atom_id res chain seq x y z
N MET A 1 -65.29 -23.78 17.39
CA MET A 1 -65.67 -23.75 18.82
C MET A 1 -64.43 -23.41 19.63
N THR A 2 -64.57 -22.44 20.53
CA THR A 2 -63.55 -21.76 21.35
C THR A 2 -63.26 -22.45 22.69
N SER A 3 -62.05 -22.25 23.24
CA SER A 3 -61.68 -22.05 24.67
C SER A 3 -60.23 -22.52 24.85
N ALA A 4 -59.20 -21.68 24.97
CA ALA A 4 -58.82 -20.81 26.10
C ALA A 4 -58.52 -21.58 27.41
N GLY A 5 -57.27 -21.44 27.87
CA GLY A 5 -56.75 -21.91 29.16
C GLY A 5 -55.36 -21.33 29.40
N HIS A 6 -55.25 -20.43 30.37
CA HIS A 6 -54.20 -19.44 30.58
C HIS A 6 -52.91 -19.93 31.28
N SER A 7 -51.84 -19.15 31.05
CA SER A 7 -50.59 -19.02 31.79
C SER A 7 -50.78 -18.71 33.29
N GLU A 8 -49.84 -19.16 34.15
CA GLU A 8 -49.02 -18.31 35.04
C GLU A 8 -48.20 -19.14 36.04
N SER A 9 -46.88 -18.91 36.04
CA SER A 9 -46.05 -18.93 37.26
C SER A 9 -44.72 -18.25 36.97
N THR A 10 -44.63 -16.95 37.29
CA THR A 10 -43.38 -16.20 37.59
C THR A 10 -43.30 -16.02 39.11
N PRO A 11 -42.20 -15.53 39.76
CA PRO A 11 -40.85 -15.24 39.28
C PRO A 11 -39.73 -15.78 40.21
N SER A 12 -38.47 -15.72 39.78
CA SER A 12 -37.34 -15.52 40.71
C SER A 12 -36.31 -14.61 40.08
N GLN A 13 -36.10 -13.48 40.75
CA GLN A 13 -35.25 -12.37 40.37
C GLN A 13 -34.02 -12.39 41.28
N ALA A 14 -32.82 -12.61 40.75
CA ALA A 14 -31.56 -12.20 41.40
C ALA A 14 -30.38 -12.33 40.43
N GLY A 15 -29.54 -11.29 40.32
CA GLY A 15 -28.19 -11.42 39.77
C GLY A 15 -27.88 -10.55 38.54
N ARG A 16 -27.96 -9.23 38.71
CA ARG A 16 -27.39 -8.23 37.78
C ARG A 16 -25.89 -8.43 37.62
N HIS A 17 -25.41 -8.79 36.44
CA HIS A 17 -24.06 -8.48 35.97
C HIS A 17 -24.06 -8.21 34.46
N ALA A 18 -24.61 -7.07 34.06
CA ALA A 18 -24.29 -6.48 32.77
C ALA A 18 -22.89 -5.83 32.89
N PRO A 19 -21.92 -6.12 32.01
CA PRO A 19 -20.63 -5.44 32.03
C PRO A 19 -20.82 -3.95 31.70
N PRO A 20 -20.04 -3.05 32.33
CA PRO A 20 -20.29 -1.61 32.21
C PRO A 20 -20.06 -1.14 30.78
N ARG A 21 -21.10 -0.50 30.21
CA ARG A 21 -20.96 0.35 29.03
C ARG A 21 -20.06 1.52 29.40
N ARG A 22 -18.78 1.43 29.03
CA ARG A 22 -17.85 2.55 29.10
C ARG A 22 -18.21 3.54 28.00
N SER A 23 -19.14 4.45 28.33
CA SER A 23 -19.23 5.74 27.67
C SER A 23 -17.95 6.50 28.03
N GLY A 24 -16.99 6.45 27.11
CA GLY A 24 -15.79 7.25 27.15
C GLY A 24 -15.75 8.08 25.89
N THR A 25 -16.08 9.37 26.03
CA THR A 25 -15.70 10.41 25.08
C THR A 25 -14.18 10.45 24.95
N ARG A 26 -13.62 9.71 24.00
CA ARG A 26 -12.37 10.09 23.34
C ARG A 26 -12.71 10.64 21.97
N ARG A 27 -13.11 11.91 22.00
CA ARG A 27 -12.88 12.82 20.89
C ARG A 27 -11.45 13.33 21.10
N GLY A 28 -10.51 12.84 20.32
CA GLY A 28 -9.11 13.23 20.43
C GLY A 28 -8.23 12.27 19.65
N GLU A 29 -7.77 12.77 18.50
CA GLU A 29 -6.63 12.28 17.70
C GLU A 29 -6.80 10.93 17.01
N GLU A 30 -7.29 10.96 15.76
CA GLU A 30 -6.86 10.06 14.67
C GLU A 30 -7.61 10.49 13.37
N SER A 31 -7.26 11.66 12.85
CA SER A 31 -7.80 12.16 11.57
C SER A 31 -6.72 12.80 10.69
N GLY A 32 -5.44 12.65 11.06
CA GLY A 32 -4.30 13.13 10.27
C GLY A 32 -3.68 12.04 9.39
N GLU A 33 -3.79 10.77 9.77
CA GLU A 33 -3.16 9.65 9.06
C GLU A 33 -4.08 8.97 8.03
N GLN A 34 -5.41 9.08 8.22
CA GLN A 34 -6.41 8.59 7.27
C GLN A 34 -6.43 9.47 6.02
N GLY A 35 -5.46 9.28 5.13
CA GLY A 35 -5.32 10.04 3.89
C GLY A 35 -3.86 10.30 3.52
N TYR A 36 -2.95 10.36 4.50
CA TYR A 36 -1.53 10.64 4.28
C TYR A 36 -0.88 9.64 3.31
N SER A 37 -1.13 8.34 3.49
CA SER A 37 -0.58 7.30 2.62
C SER A 37 -1.11 7.39 1.18
N ALA A 38 -2.39 7.74 1.00
CA ALA A 38 -3.00 7.92 -0.32
C ALA A 38 -2.49 9.19 -1.02
N GLU A 39 -2.34 10.28 -0.28
CA GLU A 39 -1.78 11.54 -0.78
C GLU A 39 -0.32 11.38 -1.20
N VAL A 40 0.51 10.74 -0.38
CA VAL A 40 1.90 10.44 -0.73
C VAL A 40 1.98 9.56 -1.97
N ALA A 41 1.16 8.51 -2.05
CA ALA A 41 1.12 7.65 -3.23
C ALA A 41 0.74 8.43 -4.51
N TRP A 42 -0.20 9.37 -4.39
CA TRP A 42 -0.60 10.25 -5.49
C TRP A 42 0.54 11.17 -5.95
N GLN A 43 1.18 11.87 -5.00
CA GLN A 43 2.30 12.77 -5.29
C GLN A 43 3.48 12.04 -5.94
N VAL A 44 3.81 10.83 -5.47
CA VAL A 44 4.83 9.98 -6.10
C VAL A 44 4.45 9.61 -7.53
N GLY A 45 3.17 9.30 -7.78
CA GLY A 45 2.63 9.04 -9.10
C GLY A 45 2.79 10.23 -10.05
N GLU A 46 2.35 11.41 -9.63
CA GLU A 46 2.47 12.66 -10.42
C GLU A 46 3.92 13.00 -10.73
N ALA A 47 4.81 12.91 -9.73
CA ALA A 47 6.23 13.17 -9.91
C ALA A 47 6.87 12.21 -10.92
N THR A 48 6.49 10.93 -10.90
CA THR A 48 7.00 9.92 -11.85
C THR A 48 6.52 10.21 -13.27
N VAL A 49 5.27 10.63 -13.44
CA VAL A 49 4.73 11.03 -14.75
C VAL A 49 5.47 12.25 -15.29
N ALA A 50 5.61 13.31 -14.49
CA ALA A 50 6.30 14.54 -14.89
C ALA A 50 7.78 14.29 -15.26
N LEU A 51 8.47 13.42 -14.50
CA LEU A 51 9.83 13.00 -14.85
C LEU A 51 9.84 12.24 -16.19
N GLY A 52 8.90 11.33 -16.41
CA GLY A 52 8.77 10.60 -17.67
C GLY A 52 8.47 11.48 -18.87
N GLU A 53 7.74 12.59 -18.69
CA GLU A 53 7.53 13.60 -19.73
C GLU A 53 8.82 14.36 -20.03
N ARG A 54 9.53 14.82 -18.99
CA ARG A 54 10.81 15.53 -19.14
C ARG A 54 11.86 14.69 -19.86
N LEU A 55 11.99 13.40 -19.52
CA LEU A 55 12.96 12.49 -20.16
C LEU A 55 12.64 12.20 -21.63
N ARG A 56 11.39 12.41 -22.05
CA ARG A 56 10.95 12.24 -23.45
C ARG A 56 11.11 13.51 -24.28
N ASP A 57 11.39 14.64 -23.65
CA ASP A 57 11.55 15.92 -24.33
C ASP A 57 12.93 15.99 -25.02
N PRO A 58 12.99 15.98 -26.36
CA PRO A 58 14.25 16.01 -27.09
C PRO A 58 14.99 17.35 -26.94
N SER A 59 14.33 18.39 -26.43
CA SER A 59 14.93 19.69 -26.17
C SER A 59 15.69 19.76 -24.83
N VAL A 60 15.47 18.78 -23.94
CA VAL A 60 16.17 18.69 -22.66
C VAL A 60 17.45 17.86 -22.85
N PRO A 61 18.64 18.48 -22.78
CA PRO A 61 19.87 17.72 -22.84
C PRO A 61 20.02 16.89 -21.56
N HIS A 62 20.30 15.60 -21.75
CA HIS A 62 20.62 14.67 -20.67
C HIS A 62 22.06 14.21 -20.79
N ASP A 63 22.78 14.19 -19.67
CA ASP A 63 24.10 13.59 -19.61
C ASP A 63 24.05 12.15 -19.08
N VAL A 64 25.06 11.35 -19.40
CA VAL A 64 25.10 9.94 -18.99
C VAL A 64 25.09 9.79 -17.45
N PRO A 65 25.80 10.63 -16.66
CA PRO A 65 25.70 10.60 -15.20
C PRO A 65 24.30 10.90 -14.64
N GLU A 66 23.54 11.79 -15.27
CA GLU A 66 22.15 12.09 -14.93
C GLU A 66 21.28 10.87 -15.22
N ILE A 67 21.40 10.27 -16.40
CA ILE A 67 20.64 9.07 -16.79
C ILE A 67 20.91 7.92 -15.80
N GLU A 68 22.16 7.72 -15.38
CA GLU A 68 22.49 6.72 -14.37
C GLU A 68 21.75 6.99 -13.04
N ARG A 69 21.78 8.23 -12.55
CA ARG A 69 21.07 8.63 -11.32
C ARG A 69 19.56 8.43 -11.45
N VAL A 70 18.99 8.76 -12.60
CA VAL A 70 17.57 8.53 -12.91
C VAL A 70 17.25 7.02 -12.87
N MET A 71 18.07 6.17 -13.47
CA MET A 71 17.87 4.71 -13.45
C MET A 71 17.95 4.14 -12.02
N ARG A 72 18.89 4.63 -11.19
CA ARG A 72 18.96 4.27 -9.76
C ARG A 72 17.72 4.73 -9.00
N GLY A 73 17.24 5.94 -9.28
CA GLY A 73 15.99 6.46 -8.72
C GLY A 73 14.78 5.60 -9.08
N PHE A 74 14.62 5.23 -10.35
CA PHE A 74 13.54 4.33 -10.77
C PHE A 74 13.63 2.96 -10.12
N SER A 75 14.83 2.40 -9.98
CA SER A 75 15.01 1.14 -9.26
C SER A 75 14.50 1.23 -7.82
N LEU A 76 14.95 2.26 -7.07
CA LEU A 76 14.51 2.49 -5.69
C LEU A 76 12.99 2.66 -5.58
N THR A 77 12.39 3.45 -6.48
CA THR A 77 10.94 3.67 -6.53
C THR A 77 10.20 2.35 -6.76
N VAL A 78 10.63 1.54 -7.74
CA VAL A 78 9.98 0.26 -8.06
C VAL A 78 10.14 -0.76 -6.92
N GLU A 79 11.29 -0.80 -6.24
CA GLU A 79 11.48 -1.62 -5.05
C GLU A 79 10.56 -1.18 -3.90
N GLY A 80 10.42 0.13 -3.68
CA GLY A 80 9.47 0.68 -2.71
C GLY A 80 8.02 0.31 -3.05
N MET A 81 7.62 0.41 -4.33
CA MET A 81 6.29 -0.02 -4.79
C MET A 81 6.09 -1.52 -4.58
N SER A 82 7.10 -2.36 -4.86
CA SER A 82 7.06 -3.80 -4.58
C SER A 82 6.75 -4.08 -3.11
N ALA A 83 7.48 -3.42 -2.20
CA ALA A 83 7.26 -3.56 -0.76
C ALA A 83 5.85 -3.09 -0.34
N GLY A 84 5.41 -1.94 -0.85
CA GLY A 84 4.07 -1.39 -0.59
C GLY A 84 2.95 -2.34 -1.03
N VAL A 85 3.04 -2.89 -2.24
CA VAL A 85 2.07 -3.88 -2.75
C VAL A 85 2.15 -5.20 -1.97
N GLY A 86 3.33 -5.58 -1.48
CA GLY A 86 3.51 -6.67 -0.52
C GLY A 86 2.71 -6.43 0.77
N GLY A 87 2.81 -5.23 1.35
CA GLY A 87 2.01 -4.84 2.51
C GLY A 87 0.50 -4.86 2.24
N VAL A 88 0.06 -4.38 1.06
CA VAL A 88 -1.35 -4.49 0.62
C VAL A 88 -1.80 -5.95 0.54
N THR A 89 -0.93 -6.83 0.06
CA THR A 89 -1.21 -8.28 -0.01
C THR A 89 -1.44 -8.88 1.37
N GLU A 90 -0.58 -8.55 2.34
CA GLU A 90 -0.71 -9.01 3.73
C GLU A 90 -1.97 -8.46 4.38
N TRP A 91 -2.25 -7.17 4.18
CA TRP A 91 -3.48 -6.54 4.67
C TRP A 91 -4.74 -7.22 4.10
N LEU A 92 -4.79 -7.48 2.79
CA LEU A 92 -5.90 -8.18 2.15
C LEU A 92 -6.13 -9.57 2.75
N ARG A 93 -5.05 -10.33 2.98
CA ARG A 93 -5.14 -11.65 3.62
C ARG A 93 -5.67 -11.55 5.05
N ALA A 94 -5.16 -10.60 5.83
CA ALA A 94 -5.61 -10.37 7.20
C ALA A 94 -7.08 -9.94 7.28
N ALA A 95 -7.57 -9.19 6.29
CA ALA A 95 -8.98 -8.81 6.15
C ALA A 95 -9.90 -9.95 5.65
N GLY A 96 -9.35 -11.15 5.43
CA GLY A 96 -10.12 -12.31 4.95
C GLY A 96 -10.29 -12.37 3.43
N HIS A 97 -9.66 -11.49 2.66
CA HIS A 97 -9.63 -11.53 1.19
C HIS A 97 -8.58 -12.53 0.66
N VAL A 98 -8.57 -13.73 1.23
CA VAL A 98 -7.70 -14.83 0.81
C VAL A 98 -8.25 -15.42 -0.48
N GLY A 99 -7.50 -15.28 -1.59
CA GLY A 99 -7.97 -15.67 -2.92
C GLY A 99 -7.39 -14.81 -4.04
N PRO A 100 -8.07 -14.73 -5.20
CA PRO A 100 -7.54 -14.07 -6.38
C PRO A 100 -7.02 -12.66 -6.13
N LEU A 101 -7.72 -11.84 -5.34
CA LEU A 101 -7.32 -10.46 -5.09
C LEU A 101 -5.94 -10.35 -4.41
N SER A 102 -5.76 -11.04 -3.27
CA SER A 102 -4.44 -11.12 -2.60
C SER A 102 -3.39 -11.82 -3.45
N GLY A 103 -3.78 -12.79 -4.28
CA GLY A 103 -2.87 -13.46 -5.22
C GLY A 103 -2.33 -12.53 -6.30
N HIS A 104 -3.19 -11.71 -6.90
CA HIS A 104 -2.79 -10.72 -7.91
C HIS A 104 -1.85 -9.67 -7.32
N ALA A 105 -2.14 -9.16 -6.11
CA ALA A 105 -1.27 -8.23 -5.42
C ALA A 105 0.12 -8.85 -5.18
N SER A 106 0.19 -10.10 -4.71
CA SER A 106 1.45 -10.85 -4.54
C SER A 106 2.26 -10.94 -5.83
N VAL A 107 1.61 -11.31 -6.95
CA VAL A 107 2.27 -11.42 -8.27
C VAL A 107 2.76 -10.06 -8.76
N MET A 108 2.01 -8.97 -8.51
CA MET A 108 2.46 -7.62 -8.86
C MET A 108 3.70 -7.22 -8.07
N ALA A 109 3.74 -7.50 -6.77
CA ALA A 109 4.92 -7.25 -5.95
C ALA A 109 6.15 -8.01 -6.49
N GLU A 110 6.02 -9.29 -6.82
CA GLU A 110 7.12 -10.07 -7.40
C GLU A 110 7.64 -9.48 -8.73
N ARG A 111 6.72 -9.07 -9.62
CA ARG A 111 7.10 -8.45 -10.89
C ARG A 111 7.82 -7.13 -10.70
N LEU A 112 7.33 -6.28 -9.79
CA LEU A 112 7.99 -5.03 -9.45
C LEU A 112 9.39 -5.30 -8.88
N SER A 113 9.55 -6.24 -7.95
CA SER A 113 10.86 -6.62 -7.44
C SER A 113 11.82 -7.07 -8.55
N HIS A 114 11.33 -7.86 -9.51
CA HIS A 114 12.13 -8.27 -10.65
C HIS A 114 12.55 -7.08 -11.53
N ILE A 115 11.61 -6.17 -11.85
CA ILE A 115 11.89 -4.95 -12.63
C ILE A 115 12.92 -4.07 -11.91
N GLY A 116 12.81 -3.88 -10.59
CA GLY A 116 13.78 -3.13 -9.80
C GLY A 116 15.19 -3.69 -9.95
N LYS A 117 15.34 -5.01 -9.88
CA LYS A 117 16.64 -5.69 -10.09
C LYS A 117 17.20 -5.44 -11.50
N GLU A 118 16.36 -5.48 -12.54
CA GLU A 118 16.80 -5.18 -13.91
C GLU A 118 17.23 -3.71 -14.07
N LEU A 119 16.50 -2.77 -13.45
CA LEU A 119 16.86 -1.35 -13.46
C LEU A 119 18.19 -1.08 -12.75
N THR A 120 18.44 -1.75 -11.61
CA THR A 120 19.74 -1.71 -10.93
C THR A 120 20.86 -2.21 -11.83
N ARG A 121 20.67 -3.35 -12.51
CA ARG A 121 21.68 -3.88 -13.45
C ARG A 121 21.93 -2.93 -14.62
N LEU A 122 20.89 -2.27 -15.12
CA LEU A 122 21.04 -1.26 -16.18
C LEU A 122 21.87 -0.07 -15.68
N ALA A 123 21.59 0.44 -14.49
CA ALA A 123 22.39 1.53 -13.90
C ALA A 123 23.87 1.12 -13.72
N GLU A 124 24.15 -0.09 -13.23
CA GLU A 124 25.52 -0.60 -13.12
C GLU A 124 26.21 -0.76 -14.47
N ALA A 125 25.47 -1.14 -15.52
CA ALA A 125 26.02 -1.25 -16.86
C ALA A 125 26.41 0.12 -17.42
N ILE A 126 25.60 1.15 -17.17
CA ILE A 126 25.90 2.55 -17.52
C ILE A 126 27.17 3.02 -16.81
N GLU A 127 27.26 2.82 -15.49
CA GLU A 127 28.43 3.18 -14.68
C GLU A 127 29.70 2.49 -15.21
N LYS A 128 29.63 1.19 -15.51
CA LYS A 128 30.76 0.44 -16.09
C LYS A 128 31.17 0.96 -17.46
N ALA A 129 30.22 1.35 -18.30
CA ALA A 129 30.51 1.91 -19.61
C ALA A 129 31.24 3.26 -19.51
N GLN A 130 30.82 4.13 -18.58
CA GLN A 130 31.48 5.40 -18.32
C GLN A 130 32.93 5.23 -17.87
N LYS A 131 33.19 4.30 -16.93
CA LYS A 131 34.53 4.02 -16.43
C LYS A 131 35.50 3.49 -17.49
N ARG A 132 34.99 2.88 -18.56
CA ARG A 132 35.81 2.40 -19.70
C ARG A 132 36.08 3.48 -20.74
N ALA A 133 35.24 4.50 -20.79
CA ALA A 133 35.34 5.62 -21.72
C ALA A 133 36.18 6.79 -21.16
N SER A 134 36.52 6.75 -19.88
CA SER A 134 37.39 7.69 -19.15
C SER A 134 38.81 7.17 -19.10
#